data_AF-A0A4Q6DX65-F1
#
_entry.id   AF-A0A4Q6DX65-F1
#
_cell.length_a   1.000
_cell.length_b   1.000
_cell.length_c   1.000
_cell.angle_alpha   90.00
_cell.angle_beta   90.00
_cell.angle_gamma   90.00
#
_symmetry.space_group_name_H-M   'P 1'
#
loop_
_entity.id
_entity.type
_entity.pdbx_description
1 polymer ?
#
loop_
_entity_poly.entity_id
_entity_poly.type
_entity_poly.pdbx_seq_one_letter_code
_entity_poly.pdbx_strand_id
1 'polypeptide(L)'
;MRFLIICFLLTGIYSACFAQADTAVQGVSGATYRVSGVSVLDSVATASVSRRQFVSDSLSMIFIAKPDPFRKNQFVEQMLREQVYHGYGFLDIATAKKDYSSGVVRKIRDSWVLAVIVFLLLYTAFLRLAIPKDINNIIQSFYNKQLFSQNDDDNNLLSIRAFLALIVLLGLTFGLFIYQLSAWCKVYYTVSGFTLFMLLSGWTIALLGLKLLLLKFLGFIFNVTHLADRY
;
A
#
# COMPACT_ATOMS: atom_id res chain seq x y z
N MET A 1 2.31 4.25 -34.13
CA MET A 1 3.09 3.00 -34.18
C MET A 1 3.97 2.79 -32.95
N ARG A 2 4.97 3.64 -32.66
CA ARG A 2 5.91 3.45 -31.53
C ARG A 2 5.27 3.42 -30.13
N PHE A 3 4.21 4.20 -29.89
CA PHE A 3 3.50 4.23 -28.59
C PHE A 3 2.58 3.04 -28.34
N LEU A 4 1.95 2.48 -29.38
CA LEU A 4 1.17 1.24 -29.24
C LEU A 4 2.09 0.08 -28.84
N ILE A 5 3.32 0.07 -29.34
CA ILE A 5 4.33 -0.94 -28.98
C ILE A 5 4.75 -0.79 -27.51
N ILE A 6 4.90 0.44 -27.00
CA ILE A 6 5.24 0.70 -25.59
C ILE A 6 4.07 0.33 -24.67
N CYS A 7 2.83 0.68 -25.04
CA CYS A 7 1.62 0.24 -24.31
C CYS A 7 1.49 -1.28 -24.31
N PHE A 8 1.75 -1.95 -25.45
CA PHE A 8 1.66 -3.40 -25.58
C PHE A 8 2.75 -4.11 -24.76
N LEU A 9 3.98 -3.58 -24.74
CA LEU A 9 5.07 -4.05 -23.88
C LEU A 9 4.73 -3.88 -22.39
N LEU A 10 4.16 -2.74 -21.99
CA LEU A 10 3.74 -2.52 -20.60
C LEU A 10 2.60 -3.46 -20.18
N THR A 11 1.61 -3.73 -21.06
CA THR A 11 0.56 -4.71 -20.77
C THR A 11 1.11 -6.14 -20.67
N GLY A 12 2.12 -6.50 -21.46
CA GLY A 12 2.80 -7.80 -21.37
C GLY A 12 3.63 -7.98 -20.08
N ILE A 13 4.22 -6.90 -19.57
CA ILE A 13 4.93 -6.90 -18.28
C ILE A 13 3.93 -7.03 -17.12
N TYR A 14 2.73 -6.44 -17.24
CA TYR A 14 1.66 -6.59 -16.24
C TYR A 14 1.22 -8.05 -16.06
N SER A 15 0.97 -8.77 -17.15
CA SER A 15 0.54 -10.18 -17.08
C SER A 15 1.65 -11.10 -16.54
N ALA A 16 2.92 -10.81 -16.83
CA ALA A 16 4.04 -11.53 -16.22
C ALA A 16 4.19 -11.26 -14.71
N CYS A 17 3.87 -10.05 -14.24
CA CYS A 17 3.92 -9.71 -12.82
C CYS A 17 2.79 -10.36 -12.00
N PHE A 18 1.64 -10.66 -12.63
CA PHE A 18 0.56 -11.44 -12.01
C PHE A 18 0.85 -12.95 -11.96
N ALA A 19 1.85 -13.45 -12.72
CA ALA A 19 2.23 -14.87 -12.72
C ALA A 19 3.08 -15.26 -11.49
N GLN A 20 3.68 -14.28 -10.79
CA GLN A 20 4.22 -14.49 -9.44
C GLN A 20 3.11 -14.30 -8.39
N ALA A 21 2.01 -15.03 -8.56
CA ALA A 21 1.21 -15.41 -7.41
C ALA A 21 1.98 -16.51 -6.71
N ASP A 22 2.73 -16.17 -5.65
CA ASP A 22 2.97 -17.17 -4.61
C ASP A 22 1.62 -17.81 -4.31
N THR A 23 1.60 -19.14 -4.19
CA THR A 23 0.41 -19.90 -3.80
C THR A 23 0.08 -19.53 -2.35
N ALA A 24 -0.37 -18.31 -2.13
CA ALA A 24 -0.89 -17.83 -0.87
C ALA A 24 -2.27 -18.46 -0.76
N VAL A 25 -2.27 -19.58 -0.04
CA VAL A 25 -3.41 -20.22 0.60
C VAL A 25 -4.57 -19.23 0.73
N GLN A 26 -5.68 -19.54 0.06
CA GLN A 26 -6.95 -18.83 0.24
C GLN A 26 -7.14 -18.56 1.73
N GLY A 27 -7.36 -17.29 2.08
CA GLY A 27 -7.57 -16.87 3.45
C GLY A 27 -8.66 -17.71 4.10
N VAL A 28 -8.24 -18.69 4.90
CA VAL A 28 -9.11 -19.33 5.87
C VAL A 28 -9.53 -18.21 6.81
N SER A 29 -10.81 -17.82 6.69
CA SER A 29 -11.50 -16.94 7.62
C SER A 29 -11.00 -17.21 9.03
N GLY A 30 -10.43 -16.18 9.66
CA GLY A 30 -9.64 -16.28 10.89
C GLY A 30 -10.17 -17.36 11.82
N ALA A 31 -9.51 -18.52 11.81
CA ALA A 31 -9.63 -19.46 12.89
C ALA A 31 -9.06 -18.73 14.09
N THR A 32 -9.95 -18.22 14.93
CA THR A 32 -9.61 -17.94 16.32
C THR A 32 -8.97 -19.22 16.82
N TYR A 33 -7.67 -19.20 17.06
CA TYR A 33 -7.03 -20.21 17.87
C TYR A 33 -7.64 -20.02 19.25
N ARG A 34 -8.80 -20.63 19.48
CA ARG A 34 -9.10 -21.13 20.80
C ARG A 34 -7.91 -22.04 21.07
N VAL A 35 -7.02 -21.57 21.94
CA VAL A 35 -6.13 -22.47 22.65
C VAL A 35 -7.09 -23.49 23.24
N SER A 36 -7.25 -24.61 22.54
CA SER A 36 -7.94 -25.75 23.09
C SER A 36 -7.03 -26.10 24.25
N GLY A 37 -7.39 -25.63 25.44
CA GLY A 37 -6.75 -26.03 26.66
C GLY A 37 -6.84 -27.54 26.62
N VAL A 38 -5.71 -28.19 26.35
CA VAL A 38 -5.65 -29.64 26.23
C VAL A 38 -6.20 -30.11 27.55
N SER A 39 -7.44 -30.58 27.56
CA SER A 39 -8.10 -31.03 28.79
C SER A 39 -7.44 -32.36 29.11
N VAL A 40 -6.27 -32.29 29.73
CA VAL A 40 -5.61 -33.46 30.28
C VAL A 40 -6.61 -34.07 31.25
N LEU A 41 -6.82 -35.38 31.17
CA LEU A 41 -7.68 -36.06 32.14
C LEU A 41 -7.23 -35.67 33.55
N ASP A 42 -8.18 -35.42 34.46
CA ASP A 42 -7.89 -34.93 35.81
C ASP A 42 -6.92 -35.86 36.58
N SER A 43 -6.97 -37.16 36.30
CA SER A 43 -6.00 -38.15 36.79
C SER A 43 -4.57 -37.90 36.30
N VAL A 44 -4.40 -37.49 35.04
CA VAL A 44 -3.10 -37.14 34.48
C VAL A 44 -2.64 -35.77 34.98
N ALA A 45 -3.57 -34.82 35.14
CA ALA A 45 -3.27 -33.51 35.72
C ALA A 45 -2.76 -33.65 37.16
N THR A 46 -3.50 -34.37 38.02
CA THR A 46 -3.11 -34.65 39.41
C THR A 46 -1.83 -35.48 39.50
N ALA A 47 -1.64 -36.50 38.65
CA ALA A 47 -0.40 -37.27 38.59
C ALA A 47 0.80 -36.42 38.14
N SER A 48 0.59 -35.47 37.23
CA SER A 48 1.66 -34.56 36.79
C SER A 48 2.03 -33.56 37.89
N VAL A 49 1.05 -33.07 38.66
CA VAL A 49 1.28 -32.16 39.80
C VAL A 49 2.00 -32.89 40.92
N SER A 50 1.57 -34.09 41.31
CA SER A 50 2.23 -34.87 42.36
C SER A 50 3.66 -35.26 41.96
N ARG A 51 3.89 -35.60 40.69
CA ARG A 51 5.23 -35.87 40.18
C ARG A 51 6.13 -34.63 40.24
N ARG A 52 5.60 -33.45 39.88
CA ARG A 52 6.35 -32.17 39.97
C ARG A 52 6.70 -31.83 41.41
N GLN A 53 5.76 -32.00 42.35
CA GLN A 53 5.99 -31.82 43.78
C GLN A 53 7.08 -32.77 44.29
N PHE A 54 6.98 -34.06 43.98
CA PHE A 54 7.98 -35.05 44.36
C PHE A 54 9.39 -34.71 43.82
N VAL A 55 9.49 -34.27 42.56
CA VAL A 55 10.76 -33.84 41.97
C VAL A 55 11.30 -32.60 42.66
N SER A 56 10.43 -31.60 42.93
CA SER A 56 10.79 -30.39 43.67
C SER A 56 11.34 -30.70 45.07
N ASP A 57 10.66 -31.58 45.80
CA ASP A 57 11.07 -32.01 47.14
C ASP A 57 12.38 -32.81 47.10
N SER A 58 12.59 -33.62 46.06
CA SER A 58 13.86 -34.33 45.86
C SER A 58 15.01 -33.36 45.59
N LEU A 59 14.77 -32.27 44.86
CA LEU A 59 15.78 -31.24 44.59
C LEU A 59 16.10 -30.40 45.83
N SER A 60 15.13 -30.14 46.71
CA SER A 60 15.38 -29.38 47.94
C SER A 60 16.21 -30.18 48.95
N MET A 61 16.05 -31.50 49.01
CA MET A 61 16.84 -32.37 49.89
C MET A 61 18.32 -32.50 49.50
N ILE A 62 18.70 -32.08 48.29
CA ILE A 62 20.09 -32.14 47.79
C ILE A 62 21.07 -31.42 48.72
N PHE A 63 20.63 -30.35 49.40
CA PHE A 63 21.46 -29.51 50.27
C PHE A 63 21.43 -29.92 51.75
N ILE A 64 20.57 -30.86 52.14
CA ILE A 64 20.42 -31.32 53.53
C ILE A 64 21.36 -32.49 53.83
N ALA A 65 21.61 -33.36 52.83
CA ALA A 65 22.57 -34.46 52.94
C ALA A 65 24.02 -33.96 52.79
N LYS A 66 24.97 -34.66 53.41
CA LYS A 66 26.41 -34.36 53.24
C LYS A 66 26.75 -34.36 51.74
N PRO A 67 27.25 -33.24 51.18
CA PRO A 67 27.53 -33.16 49.76
C PRO A 67 28.62 -34.17 49.41
N ASP A 68 28.32 -35.04 48.44
CA ASP A 68 29.30 -35.94 47.85
C ASP A 68 30.34 -35.10 47.08
N PRO A 69 31.64 -35.14 47.46
CA PRO A 69 32.68 -34.35 46.80
C PRO A 69 32.90 -34.73 45.33
N PHE A 70 32.42 -35.88 44.87
CA PHE A 70 32.53 -36.32 43.46
C PHE A 70 31.28 -36.02 42.62
N ARG A 71 30.27 -35.36 43.21
CA ARG A 71 29.05 -34.99 42.49
C ARG A 71 29.32 -33.89 41.47
N LYS A 72 29.02 -34.17 40.20
CA LYS A 72 29.03 -33.18 39.12
C LYS A 72 27.97 -32.09 39.38
N ASN A 73 28.33 -30.83 39.15
CA ASN A 73 27.43 -29.71 39.35
C ASN A 73 26.34 -29.70 38.27
N GLN A 74 25.09 -29.94 38.66
CA GLN A 74 23.95 -30.03 37.74
C GLN A 74 23.70 -28.72 36.97
N PHE A 75 23.95 -27.57 37.58
CA PHE A 75 23.82 -26.27 36.93
C PHE A 75 24.87 -26.11 35.83
N VAL A 76 26.11 -26.48 36.13
CA VAL A 76 27.21 -26.44 35.15
C VAL A 76 26.94 -27.41 34.01
N GLU A 77 26.46 -28.62 34.29
CA GLU A 77 26.08 -29.61 33.27
C GLU A 77 24.90 -29.13 32.40
N GLN A 78 23.91 -28.43 32.98
CA GLN A 78 22.81 -27.82 32.22
C GLN A 78 23.30 -26.67 31.35
N MET A 79 24.15 -25.78 31.90
CA MET A 79 24.75 -24.71 31.11
C MET A 79 25.63 -25.26 30.00
N LEU A 80 26.45 -26.29 30.25
CA LEU A 80 27.23 -26.94 29.20
C LEU A 80 26.30 -27.59 28.17
N ARG A 81 25.21 -28.22 28.59
CA ARG A 81 24.26 -28.84 27.66
C ARG A 81 23.51 -27.84 26.78
N GLU A 82 23.12 -26.70 27.36
CA GLU A 82 22.29 -25.70 26.68
C GLU A 82 23.11 -24.65 25.95
N GLN A 83 24.27 -24.27 26.48
CA GLN A 83 25.12 -23.18 25.98
C GLN A 83 26.39 -23.69 25.28
N VAL A 84 26.93 -24.85 25.66
CA VAL A 84 28.10 -25.40 24.98
C VAL A 84 27.65 -26.21 23.78
N TYR A 85 28.06 -25.72 22.63
CA TYR A 85 27.78 -26.28 21.32
C TYR A 85 28.31 -27.73 21.21
N HIS A 86 27.42 -28.68 20.92
CA HIS A 86 27.72 -30.12 20.86
C HIS A 86 28.04 -30.65 19.44
N GLY A 87 28.08 -29.78 18.43
CA GLY A 87 28.37 -30.17 17.03
C GLY A 87 29.87 -30.19 16.69
N TYR A 88 30.20 -30.73 15.52
CA TYR A 88 31.58 -30.86 15.01
C TYR A 88 32.15 -29.52 14.48
N GLY A 89 32.12 -28.46 15.30
CA GLY A 89 32.59 -27.12 14.94
C GLY A 89 31.68 -26.36 13.97
N PHE A 90 32.22 -25.37 13.26
CA PHE A 90 31.47 -24.38 12.47
C PHE A 90 30.57 -24.96 11.34
N LEU A 91 30.76 -26.23 10.97
CA LEU A 91 30.06 -26.91 9.87
C LEU A 91 28.72 -27.55 10.29
N ASP A 92 28.53 -27.80 11.58
CA ASP A 92 27.32 -28.42 12.12
C ASP A 92 26.45 -27.38 12.85
N ILE A 93 26.70 -26.08 12.59
CA ILE A 93 25.79 -25.03 12.98
C ILE A 93 24.56 -25.30 12.13
N ALA A 94 23.62 -26.06 12.68
CA ALA A 94 22.27 -26.10 12.16
C ALA A 94 21.83 -24.63 12.17
N THR A 95 21.91 -23.96 11.01
CA THR A 95 21.23 -22.70 10.78
C THR A 95 19.84 -22.96 11.25
N ALA A 96 19.50 -22.44 12.44
CA ALA A 96 18.22 -22.68 13.05
C ALA A 96 17.21 -22.47 11.94
N LYS A 97 16.49 -23.53 11.56
CA LYS A 97 15.39 -23.40 10.61
C LYS A 97 14.53 -22.34 11.26
N LYS A 98 14.63 -21.11 10.75
CA LYS A 98 13.79 -20.03 11.19
C LYS A 98 12.43 -20.50 10.76
N ASP A 99 11.66 -21.00 11.72
CA ASP A 99 10.25 -21.17 11.53
C ASP A 99 9.71 -19.77 11.26
N TYR A 100 9.58 -19.44 9.96
CA TYR A 100 8.84 -18.27 9.49
C TYR A 100 7.34 -18.38 9.82
N SER A 101 6.95 -19.36 10.65
CA SER A 101 5.59 -19.64 11.11
C SER A 101 4.98 -18.51 11.95
N SER A 102 5.78 -17.53 12.38
CA SER A 102 5.29 -16.28 12.99
C SER A 102 5.79 -15.04 12.24
N GLY A 103 5.83 -15.13 10.91
CA GLY A 103 5.83 -13.92 10.09
C GLY A 103 4.48 -13.21 10.27
N VAL A 104 4.46 -12.06 10.95
CA VAL A 104 3.30 -11.16 10.89
C VAL A 104 3.03 -10.92 9.41
N VAL A 105 1.85 -11.35 8.93
CA VAL A 105 1.46 -11.18 7.53
C VAL A 105 1.63 -9.70 7.21
N ARG A 106 2.60 -9.39 6.35
CA ARG A 106 2.82 -8.02 5.91
C ARG A 106 1.52 -7.60 5.24
N LYS A 107 0.89 -6.53 5.72
CA LYS A 107 -0.30 -5.98 5.07
C LYS A 107 0.12 -5.49 3.68
N ILE A 108 -0.07 -6.36 2.69
CA ILE A 108 0.20 -6.06 1.29
C ILE A 108 -0.80 -4.98 0.87
N ARG A 109 -0.29 -3.90 0.27
CA ARG A 109 -1.14 -2.87 -0.33
C ARG A 109 -1.86 -3.46 -1.52
N ASP A 110 -3.05 -2.95 -1.79
CA ASP A 110 -3.82 -3.38 -2.94
C ASP A 110 -3.02 -3.23 -4.25
N SER A 111 -2.78 -4.35 -4.95
CA SER A 111 -1.94 -4.40 -6.15
C SER A 111 -2.50 -3.55 -7.31
N TRP A 112 -3.81 -3.27 -7.33
CA TRP A 112 -4.46 -2.47 -8.37
C TRP A 112 -3.98 -1.01 -8.38
N VAL A 113 -3.45 -0.48 -7.27
CA VAL A 113 -2.91 0.89 -7.19
C VAL A 113 -1.75 1.07 -8.17
N LEU A 114 -0.93 0.02 -8.37
CA LEU A 114 0.19 0.06 -9.30
C LEU A 114 -0.32 0.20 -10.75
N ALA A 115 -1.39 -0.55 -11.11
CA ALA A 115 -2.08 -0.43 -12.40
C ALA A 115 -2.55 1.00 -12.68
N VAL A 116 -3.12 1.66 -11.68
CA VAL A 116 -3.60 3.04 -11.83
C VAL A 116 -2.43 4.02 -12.02
N ILE A 117 -1.32 3.84 -11.32
CA ILE A 117 -0.12 4.69 -11.49
C ILE A 117 0.41 4.59 -12.93
N VAL A 118 0.54 3.38 -13.48
CA VAL A 118 1.00 3.19 -14.86
C VAL A 118 0.02 3.78 -15.87
N PHE A 119 -1.29 3.56 -15.66
CA PHE A 119 -2.32 4.20 -16.49
C PHE A 119 -2.20 5.73 -16.48
N LEU A 120 -1.95 6.33 -15.31
CA LEU A 120 -1.85 7.76 -15.16
C LEU A 120 -0.61 8.35 -15.87
N LEU A 121 0.52 7.63 -15.84
CA LEU A 121 1.71 7.99 -16.62
C LEU A 121 1.44 7.92 -18.13
N LEU A 122 0.75 6.88 -18.59
CA LEU A 122 0.33 6.75 -19.99
C LEU A 122 -0.63 7.87 -20.40
N TYR A 123 -1.58 8.23 -19.53
CA TYR A 123 -2.50 9.33 -19.77
C TYR A 123 -1.76 10.67 -19.89
N THR A 124 -0.76 10.90 -19.03
CA THR A 124 0.09 12.10 -19.10
C THR A 124 0.88 12.17 -20.41
N ALA A 125 1.46 11.04 -20.84
CA ALA A 125 2.16 10.96 -22.12
C ALA A 125 1.21 11.19 -23.31
N PHE A 126 -0.02 10.68 -23.24
CA PHE A 126 -1.06 10.92 -24.24
C PHE A 126 -1.45 12.40 -24.31
N LEU A 127 -1.66 13.06 -23.17
CA LEU A 127 -1.92 14.51 -23.12
C LEU A 127 -0.81 15.32 -23.77
N ARG A 128 0.47 14.99 -23.48
CA ARG A 128 1.62 15.68 -24.07
C ARG A 128 1.62 15.61 -25.60
N LEU A 129 1.11 14.52 -26.19
CA LEU A 129 1.01 14.35 -27.63
C LEU A 129 -0.21 15.08 -28.22
N ALA A 130 -1.30 15.17 -27.47
CA ALA A 130 -2.56 15.79 -27.92
C ALA A 130 -2.54 17.33 -27.84
N ILE A 131 -1.83 17.91 -26.88
CA ILE A 131 -1.82 19.35 -26.56
C ILE A 131 -0.70 20.21 -27.25
N PRO A 132 0.27 19.70 -28.04
CA PRO A 132 1.39 20.54 -28.49
C PRO A 132 0.98 21.64 -29.47
N LYS A 133 -0.17 21.49 -30.15
CA LYS A 133 -0.73 22.51 -31.04
C LYS A 133 -1.36 23.68 -30.27
N ASP A 134 -1.91 23.42 -29.08
CA ASP A 134 -2.64 24.42 -28.30
C ASP A 134 -1.70 25.43 -27.65
N ILE A 135 -0.53 24.99 -27.17
CA ILE A 135 0.48 25.88 -26.57
C ILE A 135 0.99 26.90 -27.60
N ASN A 136 1.22 26.45 -28.84
CA ASN A 136 1.70 27.33 -29.91
C ASN A 136 0.64 28.35 -30.32
N ASN A 137 -0.65 27.94 -30.37
CA ASN A 137 -1.76 28.85 -30.61
C ASN A 137 -1.97 29.88 -29.48
N ILE A 138 -1.83 29.46 -28.22
CA ILE A 138 -1.92 30.37 -27.07
C ILE A 138 -0.81 31.43 -27.13
N ILE A 139 0.43 31.02 -27.38
CA ILE A 139 1.57 31.95 -27.53
C ILE A 139 1.31 32.90 -28.71
N GLN A 140 0.86 32.41 -29.86
CA GLN A 140 0.54 33.25 -31.01
C GLN A 140 -0.62 34.23 -30.73
N SER A 141 -1.63 33.84 -29.94
CA SER A 141 -2.74 34.74 -29.54
C SER A 141 -2.32 35.85 -28.58
N PHE A 142 -1.26 35.66 -27.78
CA PHE A 142 -0.71 36.72 -26.93
C PHE A 142 0.05 37.78 -27.74
N TYR A 143 0.69 37.37 -28.83
CA TYR A 143 1.44 38.28 -29.70
C TYR A 143 0.57 38.99 -30.75
N ASN A 144 -0.48 38.34 -31.27
CA ASN A 144 -1.41 38.93 -32.22
C ASN A 144 -2.76 39.26 -31.56
N LYS A 145 -2.90 40.48 -31.04
CA LYS A 145 -4.14 40.99 -30.41
C LYS A 145 -5.37 41.09 -31.35
N GLN A 146 -5.26 40.66 -32.61
CA GLN A 146 -6.24 40.95 -33.66
C GLN A 146 -6.92 39.70 -34.27
N LEU A 147 -6.67 38.50 -33.75
CA LEU A 147 -7.32 37.26 -34.22
C LEU A 147 -8.47 36.77 -33.31
N PHE A 148 -8.80 37.54 -32.28
CA PHE A 148 -9.82 37.20 -31.28
C PHE A 148 -11.28 37.30 -31.74
N SER A 149 -11.56 37.59 -33.03
CA SER A 149 -12.94 37.83 -33.48
C SER A 149 -13.39 37.03 -34.70
N GLN A 150 -12.54 36.20 -35.33
CA GLN A 150 -12.92 35.57 -36.61
C GLN A 150 -12.56 34.08 -36.78
N ASN A 151 -11.82 33.47 -35.83
CA ASN A 151 -11.49 32.03 -35.83
C ASN A 151 -11.94 31.32 -34.53
N ASP A 152 -13.01 31.82 -33.91
CA ASP A 152 -13.32 31.61 -32.48
C ASP A 152 -14.05 30.28 -32.17
N ASP A 153 -14.49 29.53 -33.18
CA ASP A 153 -15.18 28.26 -32.94
C ASP A 153 -14.22 27.05 -32.86
N ASP A 154 -13.22 26.95 -33.73
CA ASP A 154 -12.36 25.75 -33.78
C ASP A 154 -11.21 25.77 -32.75
N ASN A 155 -10.66 26.95 -32.43
CA ASN A 155 -9.54 27.09 -31.48
C ASN A 155 -10.00 27.05 -30.02
N ASN A 156 -11.22 27.53 -29.74
CA ASN A 156 -11.78 27.51 -28.39
C ASN A 156 -12.16 26.08 -27.97
N LEU A 157 -12.63 25.26 -28.91
CA LEU A 157 -12.94 23.84 -28.67
C LEU A 157 -11.69 23.00 -28.35
N LEU A 158 -10.55 23.26 -29.00
CA LEU A 158 -9.29 22.57 -28.68
C LEU A 158 -8.77 22.97 -27.30
N SER A 159 -8.80 24.26 -26.95
CA SER A 159 -8.39 24.78 -25.64
C SER A 159 -9.25 24.24 -24.49
N ILE A 160 -10.58 24.21 -24.66
CA ILE A 160 -11.52 23.64 -23.68
C ILE A 160 -11.28 22.14 -23.48
N ARG A 161 -10.98 21.40 -24.55
CA ARG A 161 -10.68 19.97 -24.47
C ARG A 161 -9.37 19.69 -23.74
N ALA A 162 -8.31 20.47 -23.99
CA ALA A 162 -7.04 20.35 -23.27
C ALA A 162 -7.20 20.67 -21.78
N PHE A 163 -7.96 21.74 -21.47
CA PHE A 163 -8.28 22.12 -20.09
C PHE A 163 -9.08 21.02 -19.36
N LEU A 164 -10.10 20.45 -20.00
CA LEU A 164 -10.88 19.33 -19.46
C LEU A 164 -9.99 18.08 -19.26
N ALA A 165 -9.11 17.76 -20.20
CA ALA A 165 -8.20 16.63 -20.06
C ALA A 165 -7.25 16.79 -18.86
N LEU A 166 -6.77 18.02 -18.63
CA LEU A 166 -5.91 18.34 -17.49
C LEU A 166 -6.66 18.27 -16.16
N ILE A 167 -7.93 18.69 -16.11
CA ILE A 167 -8.75 18.61 -14.88
C ILE A 167 -8.94 17.15 -14.46
N VAL A 168 -9.16 16.26 -15.43
CA VAL A 168 -9.32 14.82 -15.18
C VAL A 168 -8.00 14.21 -14.70
N LEU A 169 -6.87 14.54 -15.33
CA LEU A 169 -5.55 14.10 -14.88
C LEU A 169 -5.30 14.51 -13.43
N LEU A 170 -5.56 15.77 -13.10
CA LEU A 170 -5.34 16.34 -11.77
C LEU A 170 -6.27 15.72 -10.72
N GLY A 171 -7.53 15.46 -11.07
CA GLY A 171 -8.46 14.82 -10.15
C GLY A 171 -8.16 13.33 -9.92
N LEU A 172 -7.60 12.63 -10.92
CA LEU A 172 -7.12 11.26 -10.75
C LEU A 172 -5.84 11.20 -9.89
N THR A 173 -4.88 12.11 -10.08
CA THR A 173 -3.67 12.18 -9.25
C THR A 173 -3.99 12.48 -7.78
N PHE A 174 -4.79 13.52 -7.52
CA PHE A 174 -5.19 13.88 -6.17
C PHE A 174 -6.10 12.81 -5.54
N GLY A 175 -7.01 12.22 -6.31
CA GLY A 175 -7.83 11.09 -5.84
C GLY A 175 -6.99 9.90 -5.38
N LEU A 176 -5.96 9.54 -6.15
CA LEU A 176 -5.01 8.48 -5.77
C LEU A 176 -4.19 8.86 -4.53
N PHE A 177 -3.78 10.11 -4.43
CA PHE A 177 -3.05 10.62 -3.26
C PHE A 177 -3.90 10.54 -1.99
N ILE A 178 -5.16 10.99 -2.03
CA ILE A 178 -6.08 10.93 -0.88
C ILE A 178 -6.40 9.47 -0.53
N TYR A 179 -6.57 8.59 -1.52
CA TYR A 179 -6.72 7.14 -1.30
C TYR A 179 -5.52 6.58 -0.52
N GLN A 180 -4.30 6.91 -0.93
CA GLN A 180 -3.08 6.44 -0.27
C GLN A 180 -2.91 7.04 1.14
N LEU A 181 -3.35 8.29 1.33
CA LEU A 181 -3.36 8.96 2.64
C LEU A 181 -4.35 8.31 3.60
N SER A 182 -5.55 7.96 3.11
CA SER A 182 -6.56 7.21 3.87
C SER A 182 -6.03 5.85 4.33
N ALA A 183 -5.32 5.15 3.45
CA ALA A 183 -4.68 3.87 3.78
C ALA A 183 -3.59 4.02 4.86
N TRP A 184 -2.86 5.14 4.87
CA TRP A 184 -1.85 5.44 5.87
C TRP A 184 -2.45 5.81 7.24
N CYS A 185 -3.49 6.65 7.25
CA CYS A 185 -4.19 7.07 8.46
C CYS A 185 -5.10 6.00 9.09
N LYS A 186 -5.19 4.78 8.51
CA LYS A 186 -6.06 3.68 8.95
C LYS A 186 -7.54 4.09 9.10
N VAL A 187 -8.01 5.00 8.25
CA VAL A 187 -9.43 5.39 8.27
C VAL A 187 -10.26 4.24 7.71
N TYR A 188 -11.09 3.64 8.55
CA TYR A 188 -12.01 2.58 8.14
C TYR A 188 -13.20 3.20 7.40
N TYR A 189 -13.23 3.02 6.08
CA TYR A 189 -14.39 3.31 5.26
C TYR A 189 -15.22 2.03 5.04
N THR A 190 -16.55 2.18 4.95
CA THR A 190 -17.49 1.07 4.68
C THR A 190 -17.26 0.44 3.31
N VAL A 191 -16.67 1.19 2.38
CA VAL A 191 -16.31 0.77 1.03
C VAL A 191 -14.80 0.70 0.93
N SER A 192 -14.23 -0.40 0.44
CA SER A 192 -12.78 -0.60 0.32
C SER A 192 -12.36 -0.89 -1.12
N GLY A 193 -11.07 -0.70 -1.43
CA GLY A 193 -10.48 -1.03 -2.72
C GLY A 193 -10.73 -0.01 -3.84
N PHE A 194 -10.88 -0.50 -5.06
CA PHE A 194 -10.99 0.32 -6.28
C PHE A 194 -12.20 1.27 -6.29
N THR A 195 -13.33 0.84 -5.71
CA THR A 195 -14.54 1.67 -5.60
C THR A 195 -14.30 2.91 -4.75
N LEU A 196 -13.52 2.79 -3.66
CA LEU A 196 -13.16 3.95 -2.84
C LEU A 196 -12.34 4.95 -3.67
N PHE A 197 -11.38 4.48 -4.47
CA PHE A 197 -10.60 5.35 -5.35
C PHE A 197 -11.46 6.07 -6.40
N MET A 198 -12.36 5.36 -7.09
CA MET A 198 -13.29 6.01 -8.03
C MET A 198 -14.12 7.09 -7.35
N LEU A 199 -14.62 6.81 -6.15
CA LEU A 199 -15.45 7.75 -5.40
C LEU A 199 -14.62 8.97 -4.98
N LEU A 200 -13.44 8.78 -4.38
CA LEU A 200 -12.56 9.88 -3.97
C LEU A 200 -12.11 10.73 -5.16
N SER A 201 -11.75 10.09 -6.27
CA SER A 201 -11.35 10.81 -7.48
C SER A 201 -12.53 11.57 -8.08
N GLY A 202 -13.71 10.95 -8.15
CA GLY A 202 -14.94 11.60 -8.62
C GLY A 202 -15.29 12.85 -7.80
N TRP A 203 -15.22 12.75 -6.47
CA TRP A 203 -15.40 13.90 -5.58
C TRP A 203 -14.34 14.97 -5.80
N THR A 204 -13.08 14.58 -5.97
CA THR A 204 -11.98 15.52 -6.22
C THR A 204 -12.17 16.27 -7.56
N ILE A 205 -12.54 15.56 -8.63
CA ILE A 205 -12.84 16.13 -9.95
C ILE A 205 -14.04 17.07 -9.85
N ALA A 206 -15.10 16.66 -9.15
CA ALA A 206 -16.30 17.49 -8.97
C ALA A 206 -15.97 18.79 -8.22
N LEU A 207 -15.18 18.73 -7.14
CA LEU A 207 -14.76 19.90 -6.38
C LEU A 207 -13.86 20.83 -7.21
N LEU A 208 -12.91 20.27 -7.98
CA LEU A 208 -12.06 21.05 -8.88
C LEU A 208 -12.86 21.71 -10.00
N GLY A 209 -13.80 20.97 -10.61
CA GLY A 209 -14.69 21.47 -11.65
C GLY A 209 -15.63 22.56 -11.14
N LEU A 210 -16.24 22.36 -9.97
CA LEU A 210 -17.10 23.34 -9.33
C LEU A 210 -16.35 24.63 -9.01
N LYS A 211 -15.13 24.52 -8.45
CA LYS A 211 -14.27 25.68 -8.18
C LYS A 211 -13.98 26.49 -9.45
N LEU A 212 -13.68 25.81 -10.56
CA LEU A 212 -13.41 26.45 -11.83
C LEU A 212 -14.67 27.09 -12.44
N LEU A 213 -15.83 26.45 -12.28
CA LEU A 213 -17.11 27.01 -12.71
C LEU A 213 -17.44 28.29 -11.94
N LEU A 214 -17.26 28.29 -10.61
CA LEU A 214 -17.44 29.49 -9.79
C LEU A 214 -16.50 30.62 -10.22
N LEU A 215 -15.24 30.31 -10.53
CA LEU A 215 -14.28 31.30 -11.04
C LEU A 215 -14.73 31.89 -12.37
N LYS A 216 -15.22 31.05 -13.28
CA LYS A 216 -15.71 31.48 -14.60
C LYS A 216 -17.01 32.27 -14.48
N PHE A 217 -17.88 31.91 -13.55
CA PHE A 217 -19.13 32.62 -13.26
C PHE A 217 -18.86 33.98 -12.60
N LEU A 218 -17.91 34.07 -11.67
CA LEU A 218 -17.46 35.35 -11.11
C LEU A 218 -16.83 36.21 -12.21
N GLY A 219 -15.97 35.64 -13.06
CA GLY A 219 -15.41 36.34 -14.21
C GLY A 219 -16.47 36.81 -15.21
N PHE A 220 -17.56 36.06 -15.36
CA PHE A 220 -18.73 36.45 -16.18
C PHE A 220 -19.55 37.56 -15.52
N ILE A 221 -19.79 37.52 -14.21
CA ILE A 221 -20.49 38.56 -13.47
C ILE A 221 -19.67 39.85 -13.41
N PHE A 222 -18.35 39.75 -13.25
CA PHE A 222 -17.42 40.88 -13.29
C PHE A 222 -17.05 41.32 -14.71
N ASN A 223 -17.52 40.61 -15.75
CA ASN A 223 -17.16 40.89 -17.13
C ASN A 223 -17.68 42.29 -17.51
N VAL A 224 -16.82 43.12 -18.10
CA VAL A 224 -17.11 44.50 -18.56
C VAL A 224 -17.04 45.64 -17.51
N THR A 225 -16.15 45.59 -16.50
CA THR A 225 -15.74 46.85 -15.82
C THR A 225 -14.81 47.73 -16.66
N HIS A 226 -14.54 47.37 -17.92
CA HIS A 226 -13.98 48.28 -18.92
C HIS A 226 -15.03 49.17 -19.61
N LEU A 227 -16.23 49.33 -19.03
CA LEU A 227 -17.17 50.42 -19.36
C LEU A 227 -17.00 51.64 -18.44
N ALA A 228 -16.19 51.55 -17.38
CA ALA A 228 -15.89 52.68 -16.49
C ALA A 228 -14.51 53.33 -16.76
N ASP A 229 -13.81 52.90 -17.82
CA ASP A 229 -12.61 53.57 -18.36
C ASP A 229 -12.98 54.62 -19.42
N ARG A 230 -14.22 55.12 -19.37
CA ARG A 230 -14.60 56.43 -19.94
C ARG A 230 -14.48 57.49 -18.85
N TYR A 231 -13.25 57.69 -18.40
CA TYR A 231 -12.71 58.98 -17.99
C TYR A 231 -11.22 59.00 -18.31
#